data_AF-A0A2E4LHU0-F1
#
_entry.id   AF-A0A2E4LHU0-F1
#
_cell.length_a   1.000
_cell.length_b   1.000
_cell.length_c   1.000
_cell.angle_alpha   90.00
_cell.angle_beta   90.00
_cell.angle_gamma   90.00
#
_symmetry.space_group_name_H-M   'P 1'
#
loop_
_entity.id
_entity.type
_entity.pdbx_description
1 polymer ?
#
loop_
_entity_poly.entity_id
_entity_poly.type
_entity_poly.pdbx_seq_one_letter_code
_entity_poly.pdbx_strand_id
1 'polypeptide(L)'
;MAHQICLDCGMSLAETIQRCPKCDNDLNAQHDGSTITVDIAHHGERVSEALRKMQYEVDLARKGVSRRIRLVVGSGLIREEIMLALRDLEYRGEIKCFDLEIKNSGAVLISLK
;
A
#
# COMPACT_ATOMS: atom_id res chain seq x y z
N MET A 1 18.30 -10.07 9.53
CA MET A 1 17.80 -8.85 10.19
C MET A 1 17.28 -7.96 9.09
N ALA A 2 16.04 -7.47 9.19
CA ALA A 2 15.48 -6.60 8.16
C ALA A 2 16.05 -5.17 8.32
N HIS A 3 16.41 -4.56 7.21
CA HIS A 3 17.09 -3.26 7.16
C HIS A 3 16.40 -2.38 6.12
N GLN A 4 16.27 -1.10 6.44
CA GLN A 4 15.76 -0.06 5.55
C GLN A 4 16.89 0.86 5.12
N ILE A 5 16.70 1.61 4.04
CA ILE A 5 17.69 2.54 3.50
C ILE A 5 17.10 3.95 3.54
N CYS A 6 17.84 4.91 4.08
CA CYS A 6 17.48 6.31 3.94
C CYS A 6 17.65 6.74 2.47
N LEU A 7 16.54 7.12 1.82
CA LEU A 7 16.54 7.49 0.40
C LEU A 7 17.31 8.78 0.11
N ASP A 8 17.50 9.67 1.10
CA ASP A 8 18.25 10.91 0.92
C ASP A 8 19.77 10.72 0.94
N CYS A 9 20.27 9.83 1.81
CA CYS A 9 21.70 9.77 2.13
C CYS A 9 22.32 8.37 2.00
N GLY A 10 21.54 7.36 1.66
CA GLY A 10 21.95 5.98 1.38
C GLY A 10 22.35 5.16 2.62
N MET A 11 22.10 5.64 3.83
CA MET A 11 22.46 4.91 5.06
C MET A 11 21.54 3.71 5.28
N SER A 12 22.11 2.53 5.56
CA SER A 12 21.37 1.34 5.95
C SER A 12 21.11 1.35 7.47
N LEU A 13 19.86 1.12 7.85
CA LEU A 13 19.33 1.34 9.18
C LEU A 13 18.48 0.15 9.61
N ALA A 14 18.41 -0.13 10.91
CA ALA A 14 17.40 -1.05 11.44
C ALA A 14 16.00 -0.48 11.22
N GLU A 15 15.00 -1.33 10.97
CA GLU A 15 13.59 -0.92 10.78
C GLU A 15 12.99 -0.20 12.02
N THR A 16 13.56 -0.39 13.21
CA THR A 16 13.10 0.28 14.43
C THR A 16 13.48 1.75 14.51
N ILE A 17 14.37 2.23 13.63
CA ILE A 17 14.77 3.64 13.59
C ILE A 17 13.77 4.42 12.74
N GLN A 18 13.26 5.54 13.28
CA GLN A 18 12.28 6.39 12.57
C GLN A 18 12.92 7.59 11.89
N ARG A 19 14.07 8.06 12.38
CA ARG A 19 14.81 9.21 11.82
C ARG A 19 16.22 8.81 11.47
N CYS A 20 16.69 9.23 10.30
CA CYS A 20 18.05 8.96 9.87
C CYS A 20 19.06 9.70 10.77
N PRO A 21 19.97 9.02 11.48
CA PRO A 21 20.96 9.66 12.34
C PRO A 21 22.01 10.46 11.53
N LYS A 22 22.08 10.28 10.20
CA LYS A 22 23.02 11.00 9.33
C LYS A 22 22.47 12.32 8.81
N CYS A 23 21.20 12.38 8.42
CA CYS A 23 20.61 13.58 7.80
C CYS A 23 19.33 14.08 8.49
N ASP A 24 18.94 13.46 9.61
CA ASP A 24 17.72 13.75 10.40
C ASP A 24 16.40 13.60 9.65
N ASN A 25 16.40 13.03 8.44
CA ASN A 25 15.18 12.86 7.67
C ASN A 25 14.27 11.77 8.28
N ASP A 26 12.95 11.99 8.19
CA ASP A 26 11.93 11.05 8.65
C ASP A 26 11.82 9.88 7.66
N LEU A 27 12.22 8.69 8.11
CA LEU A 27 12.24 7.48 7.29
C LEU A 27 10.82 6.99 6.98
N ASN A 28 9.85 7.27 7.85
CA ASN A 28 8.46 6.87 7.65
C ASN A 28 7.73 7.73 6.62
N ALA A 29 8.28 8.90 6.27
CA ALA A 29 7.72 9.80 5.26
C ALA A 29 8.41 9.65 3.89
N GLN A 30 9.44 8.80 3.80
CA GLN A 30 10.19 8.58 2.56
C GLN A 30 9.44 7.64 1.64
N HIS A 31 9.34 8.03 0.37
CA HIS A 31 8.90 7.14 -0.69
C HIS A 31 9.80 7.28 -1.92
N ASP A 32 9.99 6.19 -2.66
CA ASP A 32 10.76 6.15 -3.90
C ASP A 32 9.93 6.58 -5.13
N GLY A 33 8.64 6.88 -4.94
CA GLY A 33 7.71 7.27 -6.00
C GLY A 33 7.14 6.10 -6.80
N SER A 34 7.53 4.86 -6.50
CA SER A 34 7.08 3.65 -7.19
C SER A 34 5.61 3.34 -6.90
N THR A 35 5.02 2.55 -7.79
CA THR A 35 3.67 1.98 -7.62
C THR A 35 3.77 0.46 -7.73
N ILE A 36 3.45 -0.25 -6.65
CA ILE A 36 3.33 -1.71 -6.66
C ILE A 36 1.99 -2.07 -7.31
N THR A 37 1.94 -3.08 -8.18
CA THR A 37 0.67 -3.58 -8.73
C THR A 37 0.44 -5.02 -8.27
N VAL A 38 -0.73 -5.29 -7.71
CA VAL A 38 -1.10 -6.61 -7.19
C VAL A 38 -2.47 -7.02 -7.71
N ASP A 39 -2.61 -8.29 -8.08
CA ASP A 39 -3.90 -8.89 -8.42
C ASP A 39 -4.46 -9.67 -7.24
N ILE A 40 -5.70 -9.33 -6.86
CA ILE A 40 -6.39 -9.92 -5.70
C ILE A 40 -7.74 -10.52 -6.06
N ALA A 41 -8.04 -10.69 -7.35
CA ALA A 41 -9.33 -11.22 -7.81
C ALA A 41 -9.25 -12.17 -9.02
N HIS A 42 -8.05 -12.60 -9.44
CA HIS A 42 -7.86 -13.36 -10.68
C HIS A 42 -8.38 -14.81 -10.68
N HIS A 43 -8.56 -15.46 -9.51
CA HIS A 43 -8.73 -16.92 -9.43
C HIS A 43 -10.10 -17.42 -8.96
N GLY A 44 -11.17 -16.64 -9.17
CA GLY A 44 -12.51 -17.00 -8.68
C GLY A 44 -12.61 -16.97 -7.16
N GLU A 45 -11.81 -16.09 -6.55
CA GLU A 45 -11.67 -15.95 -5.11
C GLU A 45 -12.99 -15.59 -4.44
N ARG A 46 -13.18 -16.07 -3.22
CA ARG A 46 -14.26 -15.58 -2.37
C ARG A 46 -13.92 -14.17 -1.89
N VAL A 47 -14.94 -13.36 -1.63
CA VAL A 47 -14.80 -12.00 -1.07
C VAL A 47 -13.84 -11.97 0.13
N SER A 48 -13.98 -12.90 1.07
CA SER A 48 -13.12 -12.98 2.26
C SER A 48 -11.64 -13.22 1.93
N GLU A 49 -11.35 -13.97 0.86
CA GLU A 49 -9.98 -14.26 0.43
C GLU A 49 -9.35 -13.02 -0.20
N ALA A 50 -10.09 -12.34 -1.07
CA ALA A 50 -9.67 -11.08 -1.69
C ALA A 50 -9.42 -9.98 -0.65
N LEU A 51 -10.30 -9.85 0.36
CA LEU A 51 -10.11 -8.91 1.48
C LEU A 51 -8.84 -9.23 2.29
N ARG A 52 -8.59 -10.51 2.59
CA ARG A 52 -7.38 -10.92 3.32
C ARG A 52 -6.11 -10.62 2.53
N LYS A 53 -6.12 -10.87 1.21
CA LYS A 53 -4.99 -10.53 0.34
C LYS A 53 -4.78 -9.02 0.27
N MET A 54 -5.85 -8.27 0.07
CA MET A 54 -5.79 -6.80 0.07
C MET A 54 -5.13 -6.26 1.33
N GLN A 55 -5.58 -6.71 2.52
CA GLN A 55 -5.01 -6.26 3.79
C GLN A 55 -3.52 -6.61 3.89
N TYR A 56 -3.15 -7.86 3.56
CA TYR A 56 -1.76 -8.30 3.59
C TYR A 56 -0.85 -7.46 2.68
N GLU A 57 -1.30 -7.17 1.46
CA GLU A 57 -0.52 -6.41 0.47
C GLU A 57 -0.41 -4.92 0.84
N VAL A 58 -1.48 -4.34 1.39
CA VAL A 58 -1.44 -2.97 1.92
C VAL A 58 -0.48 -2.88 3.11
N ASP A 59 -0.52 -3.83 4.05
CA ASP A 59 0.38 -3.86 5.20
C ASP A 59 1.84 -4.07 4.80
N LEU A 60 2.09 -4.87 3.77
CA LEU A 60 3.42 -5.06 3.22
C LEU A 60 3.91 -3.77 2.54
N ALA A 61 3.07 -3.14 1.71
CA ALA A 61 3.43 -1.93 0.99
C ALA A 61 3.68 -0.73 1.95
N ARG A 62 2.94 -0.63 3.05
CA ARG A 62 3.14 0.38 4.10
C ARG A 62 4.46 0.25 4.85
N LYS A 63 5.05 -0.94 4.89
CA LYS A 63 6.39 -1.17 5.46
C LYS A 63 7.51 -0.93 4.44
N GLY A 64 7.16 -0.82 3.16
CA GLY A 64 8.08 -0.51 2.10
C GLY A 64 8.26 0.98 1.88
N VAL A 65 9.00 1.33 0.82
CA VAL A 65 9.24 2.71 0.39
C VAL A 65 8.33 3.12 -0.79
N SER A 66 7.36 2.29 -1.16
CA SER A 66 6.51 2.58 -2.32
C SER A 66 5.52 3.69 -2.01
N ARG A 67 5.30 4.58 -2.98
CA ARG A 67 4.35 5.69 -2.81
C ARG A 67 2.90 5.24 -2.94
N ARG A 68 2.66 4.23 -3.78
CA ARG A 68 1.32 3.76 -4.12
C ARG A 68 1.27 2.26 -4.27
N ILE A 69 0.08 1.70 -4.08
CA ILE A 69 -0.25 0.33 -4.47
C ILE A 69 -1.49 0.34 -5.36
N ARG A 70 -1.45 -0.39 -6.46
CA ARG A 70 -2.52 -0.57 -7.43
C ARG A 70 -3.07 -1.99 -7.28
N LEU A 71 -4.29 -2.11 -6.79
CA LEU A 71 -4.97 -3.38 -6.62
C LEU A 71 -5.86 -3.66 -7.83
N VAL A 72 -5.71 -4.82 -8.46
CA VAL A 72 -6.63 -5.35 -9.47
C VAL A 72 -7.68 -6.19 -8.75
N VAL A 73 -8.89 -5.65 -8.66
CA VAL A 73 -10.01 -6.17 -7.85
C VAL A 73 -11.12 -6.81 -8.68
N GLY A 74 -11.04 -6.66 -10.02
CA GLY A 74 -12.09 -7.15 -10.91
C GLY A 74 -13.40 -6.35 -10.78
N SER A 75 -14.53 -7.03 -10.84
CA SER A 75 -15.86 -6.38 -10.81
C SER A 75 -16.83 -7.08 -9.86
N GLY A 76 -18.00 -6.48 -9.62
CA GLY A 76 -19.03 -7.05 -8.75
C GLY A 76 -18.70 -6.96 -7.26
N LEU A 77 -19.12 -7.97 -6.49
CA LEU A 77 -19.10 -7.97 -5.03
C LEU A 77 -17.71 -7.74 -4.42
N ILE A 78 -16.65 -8.35 -4.99
CA ILE A 78 -15.29 -8.18 -4.48
C ILE A 78 -14.88 -6.71 -4.52
N ARG A 79 -15.18 -6.02 -5.62
CA ARG A 79 -14.88 -4.59 -5.76
C ARG A 79 -15.64 -3.77 -4.72
N GLU A 80 -16.93 -4.02 -4.54
CA GLU A 80 -17.76 -3.27 -3.59
C GLU A 80 -17.26 -3.41 -2.15
N GLU A 81 -16.93 -4.64 -1.75
CA GLU A 81 -16.43 -4.94 -0.41
C GLU A 81 -15.03 -4.37 -0.17
N ILE A 82 -14.14 -4.42 -1.17
CA ILE A 82 -12.83 -3.78 -1.06
C ILE A 82 -12.97 -2.26 -0.94
N MET A 83 -13.88 -1.65 -1.69
CA MET A 83 -14.11 -0.20 -1.60
C MET A 83 -14.62 0.20 -0.21
N LEU A 84 -15.44 -0.62 0.45
CA LEU A 84 -15.87 -0.39 1.83
C LEU A 84 -14.70 -0.54 2.81
N ALA A 85 -13.88 -1.58 2.65
CA ALA A 85 -12.71 -1.79 3.50
C ALA A 85 -11.67 -0.67 3.34
N LEU A 86 -11.43 -0.18 2.12
CA LEU A 86 -10.52 0.93 1.86
C LEU A 86 -10.98 2.25 2.48
N ARG A 87 -12.30 2.50 2.54
CA ARG A 87 -12.84 3.65 3.28
C ARG A 87 -12.57 3.56 4.78
N ASP A 88 -12.67 2.37 5.37
CA ASP A 88 -12.33 2.16 6.78
C ASP A 88 -10.83 2.39 7.02
N LEU A 89 -9.96 1.90 6.13
CA LEU A 89 -8.52 2.14 6.20
C LEU A 89 -8.16 3.62 6.03
N GLU A 90 -8.83 4.34 5.13
CA GLU A 90 -8.66 5.79 4.96
C GLU A 90 -9.12 6.55 6.22
N TYR A 91 -10.29 6.18 6.77
CA TYR A 91 -10.83 6.78 7.99
C TYR A 91 -9.92 6.59 9.21
N ARG A 92 -9.30 5.42 9.35
CA ARG A 92 -8.31 5.12 10.40
C ARG A 92 -6.95 5.79 10.15
N GLY A 93 -6.76 6.39 8.97
CA GLY A 93 -5.49 6.97 8.56
C GLY A 93 -4.40 5.92 8.33
N GLU A 94 -4.76 4.69 7.98
CA GLU A 94 -3.79 3.66 7.61
C GLU A 94 -3.26 3.87 6.19
N ILE A 95 -4.12 4.39 5.30
CA ILE A 95 -3.77 4.89 3.98
C ILE A 95 -4.06 6.38 3.88
N LYS A 96 -3.53 7.05 2.86
CA LYS A 96 -3.77 8.48 2.64
C LYS A 96 -5.09 8.74 1.92
N CYS A 97 -5.31 8.03 0.81
CA CYS A 97 -6.54 8.05 0.02
C CYS A 97 -6.50 6.94 -1.03
N PHE A 98 -7.62 6.70 -1.72
CA PHE A 98 -7.68 5.79 -2.86
C PHE A 98 -8.62 6.30 -3.95
N ASP A 99 -8.33 5.92 -5.19
CA ASP A 99 -9.09 6.31 -6.38
C ASP A 99 -9.32 5.10 -7.30
N LEU A 100 -10.47 5.10 -7.98
CA LEU A 100 -10.72 4.16 -9.07
C LEU A 100 -10.03 4.64 -10.35
N GLU A 101 -9.43 3.72 -11.11
CA GLU A 101 -8.90 4.08 -12.41
C GLU A 101 -10.02 4.36 -13.42
N ILE A 102 -10.01 5.56 -14.01
CA ILE A 102 -11.02 6.01 -14.99
C ILE A 102 -11.16 5.03 -16.16
N LYS A 103 -10.05 4.46 -16.64
CA LYS A 103 -10.02 3.55 -17.79
C LYS A 103 -10.12 2.07 -17.42
N ASN A 104 -10.03 1.73 -16.13
CA ASN A 104 -10.09 0.35 -15.65
C ASN A 104 -10.81 0.32 -14.30
N SER A 105 -12.14 0.23 -14.36
CA SER A 105 -12.98 0.19 -13.16
C SER A 105 -12.80 -1.06 -12.29
N GLY A 106 -11.93 -1.99 -12.70
CA GLY A 106 -11.48 -3.13 -11.91
C GLY A 106 -10.11 -2.94 -11.28
N ALA A 107 -9.57 -1.73 -11.27
CA ALA A 107 -8.36 -1.37 -10.57
C ALA A 107 -8.57 -0.18 -9.63
N VAL A 108 -7.98 -0.29 -8.43
CA VAL A 108 -7.99 0.73 -7.40
C VAL A 108 -6.56 1.16 -7.14
N LEU A 109 -6.29 2.46 -7.18
CA LEU A 109 -5.00 3.04 -6.83
C LEU A 109 -5.07 3.61 -5.43
N ILE A 110 -4.21 3.13 -4.53
CA ILE A 110 -4.13 3.55 -3.14
C ILE A 110 -2.84 4.36 -2.96
N SER A 111 -2.97 5.54 -2.36
CA SER A 111 -1.82 6.34 -1.94
C SER A 111 -1.46 6.01 -0.50
N LEU A 112 -0.20 5.66 -0.29
CA LEU A 112 0.36 5.36 1.03
C LEU A 112 0.85 6.66 1.70
N LYS A 113 1.11 6.57 3.00
CA LYS A 113 1.64 7.69 3.78
C LYS A 113 3.12 7.88 3.50
#